data_AF-A0ABD3MNA1-F1
#
_entry.id   AF-A0ABD3MNA1-F1
#
_cell.length_a   1.000
_cell.length_b   1.000
_cell.length_c   1.000
_cell.angle_alpha   90.00
_cell.angle_beta   90.00
_cell.angle_gamma   90.00
#
_symmetry.space_group_name_H-M   'P 1'
#
loop_
_entity.id
_entity.type
_entity.pdbx_description
1 polymer ?
#
loop_
_entity_poly.entity_id
_entity_poly.type
_entity_poly.pdbx_seq_one_letter_code
_entity_poly.pdbx_strand_id
1 'polypeptide(L)'
;MRARASSISNIISIALLDRAHATFGFSCFSSGTSSIPSLAPTLRSTFDNMSKRPSRPQQQQSKHAKTQQSLAGYFGTTSRSSTATTSLSDTTSTIVTTSTATASSAAATASSKYKIFCDLDGVLVDFNAGVKKICNGRTPDELPNQSIMWSAISKADQFYAKLPWTDDGERLWEELKKHSTTPDILTGVPMTIRSRAEKFAWCKRELGISVNHVDMAGKKSTHELVSGRRQTKMGVVNVITCWSKNKHCESKANHVLIDDRLSLQQAWEERGGIFIHHTNTERTLEMLRERGVLESKCDDSVTVVVDKQS
;
A
#
# COMPACT_ATOMS: atom_id res chain seq x y z
N MET A 1 53.80 6.77 -40.33
CA MET A 1 54.88 6.54 -39.35
C MET A 1 54.40 6.86 -37.94
N ARG A 2 54.02 5.84 -37.16
CA ARG A 2 54.43 5.59 -35.76
C ARG A 2 53.69 4.35 -35.27
N ALA A 3 54.47 3.47 -34.66
CA ALA A 3 54.23 2.05 -34.54
C ALA A 3 53.42 1.68 -33.29
N ARG A 4 52.78 0.51 -33.40
CA ARG A 4 52.23 -0.30 -32.31
C ARG A 4 53.34 -0.84 -31.41
N ALA A 5 53.03 -1.08 -30.15
CA ALA A 5 53.71 -2.08 -29.34
C ALA A 5 52.65 -2.88 -28.54
N SER A 6 52.75 -4.19 -28.66
CA SER A 6 51.91 -5.22 -28.04
C SER A 6 52.69 -5.90 -26.90
N SER A 7 51.92 -6.42 -25.95
CA SER A 7 52.15 -7.68 -25.20
C SER A 7 53.34 -7.78 -24.23
N ILE A 8 53.09 -8.28 -23.01
CA ILE A 8 53.47 -9.65 -22.59
C ILE A 8 52.87 -9.95 -21.20
N SER A 9 52.28 -11.13 -21.11
CA SER A 9 51.73 -11.80 -19.94
C SER A 9 52.79 -12.14 -18.88
N ASN A 10 52.38 -12.27 -17.62
CA ASN A 10 53.02 -13.18 -16.67
C ASN A 10 51.97 -13.93 -15.83
N ILE A 11 51.99 -15.24 -16.01
CA ILE A 11 51.39 -16.30 -15.19
C ILE A 11 52.50 -16.76 -14.23
N ILE A 12 52.18 -17.15 -12.98
CA ILE A 12 52.75 -18.32 -12.24
C ILE A 12 52.12 -18.47 -10.84
N SER A 13 51.50 -19.65 -10.67
CA SER A 13 51.39 -20.62 -9.56
C SER A 13 51.23 -20.28 -8.06
N ILE A 14 50.10 -20.77 -7.52
CA ILE A 14 49.92 -21.90 -6.56
C ILE A 14 50.85 -22.04 -5.32
N ALA A 15 50.23 -21.98 -4.13
CA ALA A 15 50.38 -22.86 -2.94
C ALA A 15 49.24 -22.48 -1.95
N LEU A 16 48.26 -23.31 -1.53
CA LEU A 16 48.22 -24.51 -0.67
C LEU A 16 48.82 -24.36 0.74
N LEU A 17 48.11 -24.92 1.73
CA LEU A 17 48.27 -24.98 3.21
C LEU A 17 47.43 -23.94 3.99
N ASP A 18 46.68 -24.25 5.06
CA ASP A 18 46.54 -25.48 5.84
C ASP A 18 45.20 -25.53 6.60
N ARG A 19 44.81 -26.74 6.99
CA ARG A 19 43.57 -27.15 7.66
C ARG A 19 43.82 -27.25 9.16
N ALA A 20 42.95 -26.71 10.01
CA ALA A 20 42.92 -27.08 11.43
C ALA A 20 41.49 -27.15 11.96
N HIS A 21 41.05 -28.39 12.25
CA HIS A 21 39.92 -28.71 13.12
C HIS A 21 40.37 -28.61 14.57
N ALA A 22 39.52 -28.07 15.45
CA ALA A 22 39.61 -28.29 16.88
C ALA A 22 38.26 -28.80 17.40
N THR A 23 38.23 -30.09 17.72
CA THR A 23 37.21 -30.78 18.53
C THR A 23 37.78 -31.02 19.92
N PHE A 24 37.10 -30.54 20.95
CA PHE A 24 37.18 -30.96 22.36
C PHE A 24 35.87 -30.48 22.98
N GLY A 25 35.07 -31.22 23.74
CA GLY A 25 35.18 -32.53 24.37
C GLY A 25 34.12 -32.48 25.50
N PHE A 26 33.12 -33.36 25.44
CA PHE A 26 32.09 -33.49 26.48
C PHE A 26 32.73 -33.98 27.80
N SER A 27 32.33 -33.40 28.93
CA SER A 27 32.26 -34.15 30.19
C SER A 27 31.12 -33.62 31.06
N CYS A 28 30.22 -34.52 31.40
CA CYS A 28 29.14 -34.40 32.35
C CYS A 28 29.69 -34.67 33.75
N PHE A 29 29.32 -33.88 34.77
CA PHE A 29 29.36 -34.36 36.15
C PHE A 29 28.21 -33.79 36.98
N SER A 30 27.70 -34.67 37.84
CA SER A 30 26.43 -34.63 38.55
C SER A 30 26.58 -34.09 39.97
N SER A 31 25.50 -33.47 40.45
CA SER A 31 24.95 -33.43 41.83
C SER A 31 25.86 -33.15 43.03
N GLY A 32 25.49 -32.12 43.79
CA GLY A 32 25.95 -31.89 45.16
C GLY A 32 25.16 -30.78 45.85
N THR A 33 24.16 -31.18 46.64
CA THR A 33 23.39 -30.37 47.59
C THR A 33 24.26 -29.83 48.72
N SER A 34 24.04 -28.60 49.20
CA SER A 34 23.79 -28.25 50.62
C SER A 34 23.94 -26.75 50.92
N SER A 35 22.86 -26.21 51.54
CA SER A 35 22.86 -25.35 52.73
C SER A 35 23.23 -23.85 52.68
N ILE A 36 22.26 -23.08 53.20
CA ILE A 36 22.17 -21.63 53.47
C ILE A 36 23.02 -21.24 54.71
N PRO A 37 23.48 -19.98 54.85
CA PRO A 37 22.79 -18.99 55.73
C PRO A 37 22.71 -17.59 55.08
N SER A 38 21.54 -16.93 55.01
CA SER A 38 20.99 -15.96 55.98
C SER A 38 21.99 -14.92 56.49
N LEU A 39 21.80 -13.66 56.10
CA LEU A 39 22.02 -12.46 56.94
C LEU A 39 21.51 -11.20 56.23
N ALA A 40 20.38 -10.68 56.71
CA ALA A 40 20.01 -9.27 56.58
C ALA A 40 20.76 -8.44 57.65
N PRO A 41 20.80 -7.11 57.47
CA PRO A 41 20.36 -6.28 58.59
C PRO A 41 19.38 -5.17 58.19
N THR A 42 18.67 -4.77 59.22
CA THR A 42 17.48 -3.93 59.32
C THR A 42 17.81 -2.43 59.44
N LEU A 43 16.84 -1.59 59.03
CA LEU A 43 16.59 -0.19 59.46
C LEU A 43 17.59 0.88 58.98
N ARG A 44 17.15 2.06 58.52
CA ARG A 44 16.29 2.99 59.25
C ARG A 44 15.63 4.04 58.34
N SER A 45 14.41 4.38 58.74
CA SER A 45 13.58 5.53 58.33
C SER A 45 14.23 6.87 58.69
N THR A 46 14.13 7.83 57.77
CA THR A 46 13.97 9.26 58.11
C THR A 46 12.92 9.88 57.18
N PHE A 47 11.73 10.08 57.73
CA PHE A 47 10.88 11.24 57.45
C PHE A 47 11.69 12.51 57.75
N ASP A 48 11.69 13.50 56.85
CA ASP A 48 11.09 14.80 57.17
C ASP A 48 10.99 15.76 55.97
N ASN A 49 9.74 16.22 55.82
CA ASN A 49 9.29 17.60 55.68
C ASN A 49 9.32 18.40 54.35
N MET A 50 8.16 19.04 54.21
CA MET A 50 7.60 19.90 53.19
C MET A 50 8.26 21.29 53.12
N SER A 51 8.16 21.90 51.94
CA SER A 51 7.71 23.30 51.75
C SER A 51 7.37 23.52 50.27
N LYS A 52 6.08 23.53 49.88
CA LYS A 52 5.19 24.71 49.77
C LYS A 52 5.70 25.81 48.83
N ARG A 53 5.03 25.96 47.67
CA ARG A 53 4.44 27.18 47.05
C ARG A 53 4.50 27.13 45.51
N PRO A 54 3.66 27.88 44.76
CA PRO A 54 2.19 27.87 44.79
C PRO A 54 1.59 27.74 43.37
N SER A 55 0.37 27.23 43.33
CA SER A 55 -0.52 27.21 42.16
C SER A 55 -1.00 28.62 41.79
N ARG A 56 -1.05 28.92 40.48
CA ARG A 56 -1.72 30.09 39.88
C ARG A 56 -2.70 29.61 38.79
N PRO A 57 -3.77 30.36 38.48
CA PRO A 57 -5.13 29.84 38.46
C PRO A 57 -5.66 29.58 37.06
N GLN A 58 -6.65 28.70 36.98
CA GLN A 58 -7.56 28.56 35.84
C GLN A 58 -8.33 29.87 35.61
N GLN A 59 -8.33 30.34 34.37
CA GLN A 59 -9.36 31.23 33.84
C GLN A 59 -10.25 30.44 32.87
N GLN A 60 -11.52 30.31 33.27
CA GLN A 60 -12.65 30.01 32.40
C GLN A 60 -13.05 31.25 31.58
N GLN A 61 -13.87 30.99 30.56
CA GLN A 61 -14.56 31.90 29.63
C GLN A 61 -13.81 32.09 28.30
N SER A 62 -14.42 32.03 27.12
CA SER A 62 -15.81 31.92 26.70
C SER A 62 -15.87 31.55 25.23
N LYS A 63 -16.95 30.88 24.82
CA LYS A 63 -17.36 30.69 23.42
C LYS A 63 -17.61 32.06 22.76
N HIS A 64 -16.99 32.33 21.62
CA HIS A 64 -17.45 33.35 20.69
C HIS A 64 -17.29 32.86 19.24
N ALA A 65 -18.44 32.62 18.61
CA ALA A 65 -18.59 32.55 17.18
C ALA A 65 -18.27 33.94 16.58
N LYS A 66 -17.40 33.98 15.58
CA LYS A 66 -17.22 35.16 14.73
C LYS A 66 -17.67 34.81 13.32
N THR A 67 -18.88 35.27 13.01
CA THR A 67 -19.35 35.60 11.67
C THR A 67 -18.51 36.77 11.16
N GLN A 68 -17.91 36.64 9.98
CA GLN A 68 -17.42 37.77 9.20
C GLN A 68 -18.14 37.81 7.85
N GLN A 69 -18.76 38.96 7.59
CA GLN A 69 -19.14 39.44 6.27
C GLN A 69 -17.87 39.78 5.46
N SER A 70 -17.85 39.52 4.15
CA SER A 70 -18.25 40.49 3.13
C SER A 70 -17.70 40.14 1.73
N LEU A 71 -18.32 40.78 0.73
CA LEU A 71 -17.84 41.05 -0.63
C LEU A 71 -18.02 39.97 -1.70
N ALA A 72 -19.17 40.02 -2.37
CA ALA A 72 -19.22 40.15 -3.83
C ALA A 72 -20.58 40.75 -4.25
N GLY A 73 -20.53 41.94 -4.84
CA GLY A 73 -21.64 42.53 -5.60
C GLY A 73 -21.45 42.35 -7.11
N TYR A 74 -22.50 42.68 -7.86
CA TYR A 74 -22.59 42.83 -9.33
C TYR A 74 -22.47 41.53 -10.15
N PHE A 75 -23.38 41.11 -11.03
CA PHE A 75 -24.43 41.71 -11.88
C PHE A 75 -25.74 40.88 -11.72
N GLY A 76 -26.97 41.28 -12.02
CA GLY A 76 -27.49 42.30 -12.91
C GLY A 76 -28.74 41.77 -13.64
N THR A 77 -29.91 41.90 -12.98
CA THR A 77 -31.27 42.19 -13.51
C THR A 77 -31.96 41.39 -14.62
N THR A 78 -33.31 41.34 -14.45
CA THR A 78 -34.41 41.10 -15.41
C THR A 78 -34.83 39.63 -15.62
N SER A 79 -36.10 39.22 -15.63
CA SER A 79 -37.38 39.85 -15.29
C SER A 79 -38.48 38.77 -15.24
N ARG A 80 -39.50 39.00 -14.40
CA ARG A 80 -40.95 38.86 -14.71
C ARG A 80 -41.57 37.45 -14.89
N SER A 81 -42.30 37.07 -13.83
CA SER A 81 -43.69 36.54 -13.81
C SER A 81 -44.34 36.14 -15.14
N SER A 82 -44.99 34.97 -15.18
CA SER A 82 -46.41 34.77 -15.58
C SER A 82 -46.83 33.28 -15.52
N THR A 83 -47.84 33.02 -14.69
CA THR A 83 -49.04 32.17 -14.88
C THR A 83 -49.17 31.24 -16.09
N ALA A 84 -49.80 30.07 -15.83
CA ALA A 84 -51.03 29.54 -16.49
C ALA A 84 -50.93 28.13 -17.13
N THR A 85 -51.71 27.21 -16.54
CA THR A 85 -52.82 26.46 -17.19
C THR A 85 -52.51 25.32 -18.18
N THR A 86 -52.75 24.10 -17.67
CA THR A 86 -53.64 23.03 -18.18
C THR A 86 -53.64 22.63 -19.68
N SER A 87 -53.46 21.32 -19.87
CA SER A 87 -54.38 20.40 -20.58
C SER A 87 -54.04 19.89 -21.99
N LEU A 88 -54.39 18.60 -22.15
CA LEU A 88 -54.89 17.87 -23.33
C LEU A 88 -53.90 17.12 -24.24
N SER A 89 -53.98 15.78 -24.08
CA SER A 89 -54.22 14.73 -25.08
C SER A 89 -53.60 14.82 -26.47
N ASP A 90 -52.94 13.74 -26.91
CA ASP A 90 -53.40 13.01 -28.10
C ASP A 90 -52.79 11.59 -28.26
N THR A 91 -53.70 10.63 -28.39
CA THR A 91 -53.81 9.58 -29.43
C THR A 91 -52.57 8.86 -29.99
N THR A 92 -52.50 7.57 -29.64
CA THR A 92 -52.30 6.37 -30.48
C THR A 92 -51.60 6.53 -31.85
N SER A 93 -50.48 5.81 -32.04
CA SER A 93 -50.28 4.97 -33.24
C SER A 93 -49.12 3.99 -33.09
N THR A 94 -49.48 2.72 -33.25
CA THR A 94 -48.64 1.53 -33.36
C THR A 94 -47.82 1.55 -34.66
N ILE A 95 -46.49 1.44 -34.57
CA ILE A 95 -45.66 0.97 -35.68
C ILE A 95 -44.74 -0.13 -35.15
N VAL A 96 -45.05 -1.35 -35.58
CA VAL A 96 -44.18 -2.51 -35.48
C VAL A 96 -43.10 -2.34 -36.55
N THR A 97 -41.83 -2.29 -36.15
CA THR A 97 -40.71 -2.48 -37.06
C THR A 97 -39.76 -3.48 -36.43
N THR A 98 -39.90 -4.73 -36.87
CA THR A 98 -38.93 -5.80 -36.66
C THR A 98 -37.62 -5.41 -37.34
N SER A 99 -36.65 -4.95 -36.55
CA SER A 99 -35.27 -4.79 -36.98
C SER A 99 -34.47 -5.98 -36.48
N THR A 100 -34.32 -6.98 -37.34
CA THR A 100 -33.31 -8.03 -37.23
C THR A 100 -31.95 -7.39 -37.50
N ALA A 101 -31.36 -6.80 -36.45
CA ALA A 101 -29.98 -6.37 -36.46
C ALA A 101 -29.09 -7.60 -36.26
N THR A 102 -28.63 -8.18 -37.37
CA THR A 102 -27.46 -9.06 -37.37
C THR A 102 -26.24 -8.19 -37.12
N ALA A 103 -25.94 -7.93 -35.84
CA ALA A 103 -24.71 -7.26 -35.43
C ALA A 103 -23.54 -8.26 -35.50
N SER A 104 -23.04 -8.49 -36.71
CA SER A 104 -21.65 -8.91 -36.88
C SER A 104 -20.79 -7.68 -36.62
N SER A 105 -20.18 -7.64 -35.45
CA SER A 105 -19.07 -6.73 -35.16
C SER A 105 -18.18 -7.43 -34.15
N ALA A 106 -17.31 -8.29 -34.69
CA ALA A 106 -16.05 -8.63 -34.06
C ALA A 106 -15.29 -7.32 -33.82
N ALA A 107 -15.55 -6.69 -32.68
CA ALA A 107 -14.71 -5.66 -32.14
C ALA A 107 -13.41 -6.35 -31.76
N ALA A 108 -12.44 -6.33 -32.69
CA ALA A 108 -11.05 -6.65 -32.40
C ALA A 108 -10.66 -5.84 -31.17
N THR A 109 -10.62 -6.51 -30.02
CA THR A 109 -10.34 -5.93 -28.73
C THR A 109 -8.88 -5.51 -28.79
N ALA A 110 -8.62 -4.23 -29.09
CA ALA A 110 -7.31 -3.67 -28.89
C ALA A 110 -7.00 -3.88 -27.41
N SER A 111 -6.14 -4.86 -27.10
CA SER A 111 -5.73 -5.18 -25.73
C SER A 111 -5.03 -3.94 -25.16
N SER A 112 -5.81 -3.10 -24.48
CA SER A 112 -5.30 -1.92 -23.81
C SER A 112 -4.43 -2.41 -22.65
N LYS A 113 -3.13 -2.18 -22.77
CA LYS A 113 -2.16 -2.60 -21.76
C LYS A 113 -2.38 -1.78 -20.47
N TYR A 114 -2.95 -2.40 -19.45
CA TYR A 114 -3.19 -1.77 -18.15
C TYR A 114 -1.89 -1.61 -17.34
N LYS A 115 -1.73 -0.49 -16.64
CA LYS A 115 -0.70 -0.34 -15.60
C LYS A 115 -1.33 -0.58 -14.24
N ILE A 116 -0.89 -1.64 -13.56
CA ILE A 116 -1.39 -2.00 -12.24
C ILE A 116 -0.49 -1.37 -11.17
N PHE A 117 -1.13 -0.70 -10.21
CA PHE A 117 -0.56 -0.26 -8.95
C PHE A 117 -1.24 -1.04 -7.83
N CYS A 118 -0.43 -1.60 -6.93
CA CYS A 118 -0.89 -2.31 -5.74
C CYS A 118 -0.43 -1.55 -4.50
N ASP A 119 -1.34 -1.23 -3.57
CA ASP A 119 -0.92 -0.72 -2.27
C ASP A 119 -0.20 -1.81 -1.46
N LEU A 120 0.49 -1.37 -0.41
CA LEU A 120 1.26 -2.22 0.47
C LEU A 120 0.53 -2.48 1.79
N ASP A 121 0.44 -1.45 2.65
CA ASP A 121 -0.16 -1.57 3.98
C ASP A 121 -1.67 -1.78 3.85
N GLY A 122 -2.20 -2.88 4.38
CA GLY A 122 -3.62 -3.22 4.31
C GLY A 122 -4.02 -4.05 3.07
N VAL A 123 -3.11 -4.22 2.10
CA VAL A 123 -3.32 -5.06 0.91
C VAL A 123 -2.39 -6.27 0.90
N LEU A 124 -1.08 -6.03 0.81
CA LEU A 124 -0.08 -7.11 0.87
C LEU A 124 0.48 -7.29 2.28
N VAL A 125 0.48 -6.22 3.07
CA VAL A 125 1.16 -6.16 4.37
C VAL A 125 0.15 -5.94 5.48
N ASP A 126 0.21 -6.77 6.53
CA ASP A 126 -0.68 -6.64 7.67
C ASP A 126 -0.19 -5.56 8.64
N PHE A 127 -0.58 -4.33 8.33
CA PHE A 127 -0.35 -3.17 9.18
C PHE A 127 -1.04 -3.31 10.54
N ASN A 128 -2.23 -3.91 10.58
CA ASN A 128 -3.01 -4.07 11.80
C ASN A 128 -2.32 -5.01 12.79
N ALA A 129 -1.81 -6.16 12.34
CA ALA A 129 -1.01 -7.06 13.17
C ALA A 129 0.26 -6.37 13.70
N GLY A 130 0.93 -5.58 12.85
CA GLY A 130 2.06 -4.77 13.25
C GLY A 130 1.74 -3.82 14.40
N VAL A 131 0.67 -3.05 14.28
CA VAL A 131 0.20 -2.13 15.33
C VAL A 131 -0.19 -2.91 16.58
N LYS A 132 -0.94 -4.02 16.44
CA LYS A 132 -1.34 -4.89 17.55
C LYS A 132 -0.14 -5.34 18.39
N LYS A 133 0.96 -5.70 17.73
CA LYS A 133 2.21 -6.12 18.36
C LYS A 133 2.87 -5.03 19.22
N ILE A 134 2.82 -3.78 18.79
CA ILE A 134 3.49 -2.65 19.48
C ILE A 134 2.57 -1.84 20.39
N CYS A 135 1.25 -2.04 20.30
CA CYS A 135 0.22 -1.26 21.02
C CYS A 135 -0.56 -2.09 22.04
N ASN A 136 0.09 -3.08 22.67
CA ASN A 136 -0.50 -3.95 23.70
C ASN A 136 -1.75 -4.69 23.23
N GLY A 137 -1.72 -5.25 22.03
CA GLY A 137 -2.82 -6.06 21.51
C GLY A 137 -3.95 -5.27 20.84
N ARG A 138 -3.84 -3.94 20.73
CA ARG A 138 -4.86 -3.09 20.10
C ARG A 138 -4.57 -2.81 18.63
N THR A 139 -5.59 -2.92 17.78
CA THR A 139 -5.56 -2.48 16.38
C THR A 139 -5.67 -0.94 16.29
N PRO A 140 -5.43 -0.33 15.11
CA PRO A 140 -5.58 1.12 14.93
C PRO A 140 -6.94 1.67 15.35
N ASP A 141 -8.03 0.93 15.11
CA ASP A 141 -9.41 1.36 15.41
C ASP A 141 -9.77 1.21 16.90
N GLU A 142 -9.08 0.31 17.61
CA GLU A 142 -9.24 0.11 19.06
C GLU A 142 -8.46 1.14 19.89
N LEU A 143 -7.61 1.96 19.25
CA LEU A 143 -6.83 2.99 19.93
C LEU A 143 -7.66 4.25 20.19
N PRO A 144 -7.54 4.88 21.38
CA PRO A 144 -8.28 6.11 21.70
C PRO A 144 -8.02 7.27 20.73
N ASN A 145 -6.84 7.30 20.11
CA ASN A 145 -6.49 8.23 19.06
C ASN A 145 -5.27 7.72 18.27
N GLN A 146 -5.13 8.20 17.04
CA GLN A 146 -4.07 7.81 16.12
C GLN A 146 -2.67 8.28 16.55
N SER A 147 -2.55 9.31 17.40
CA SER A 147 -1.25 9.81 17.87
C SER A 147 -0.48 8.74 18.67
N ILE A 148 -1.20 7.91 19.43
CA ILE A 148 -0.62 6.78 20.17
C ILE A 148 0.06 5.81 19.20
N MET A 149 -0.64 5.42 18.13
CA MET A 149 -0.10 4.53 17.10
C MET A 149 1.16 5.13 16.47
N TRP A 150 1.09 6.39 16.01
CA TRP A 150 2.23 7.03 15.35
C TRP A 150 3.43 7.22 16.28
N SER A 151 3.19 7.50 17.56
CA SER A 151 4.24 7.56 18.59
C SER A 151 4.89 6.19 18.79
N ALA A 152 4.10 5.11 18.87
CA ALA A 152 4.62 3.75 18.99
C ALA A 152 5.43 3.34 17.76
N ILE A 153 4.90 3.56 16.55
CA ILE A 153 5.59 3.27 15.27
C ILE A 153 6.92 4.02 15.20
N SER A 154 6.96 5.30 15.60
CA SER A 154 8.18 6.11 15.55
C SER A 154 9.32 5.57 16.42
N LYS A 155 8.99 4.82 17.48
CA LYS A 155 9.94 4.21 18.44
C LYS A 155 10.28 2.76 18.10
N ALA A 156 9.47 2.11 17.27
CA ALA A 156 9.67 0.72 16.90
C ALA A 156 10.91 0.53 16.01
N ASP A 157 11.61 -0.59 16.20
CA ASP A 157 12.75 -0.96 15.37
C ASP A 157 12.28 -1.58 14.05
N GLN A 158 12.37 -0.78 12.98
CA GLN A 158 12.09 -1.17 11.60
C GLN A 158 10.66 -1.71 11.42
N PHE A 159 9.68 -0.93 11.88
CA PHE A 159 8.27 -1.31 11.90
C PHE A 159 7.81 -1.86 10.55
N TYR A 160 7.91 -1.06 9.48
CA TYR A 160 7.36 -1.43 8.17
C TYR A 160 8.15 -2.59 7.53
N ALA A 161 9.45 -2.64 7.77
CA ALA A 161 10.29 -3.68 7.19
C ALA A 161 9.95 -5.07 7.76
N LYS A 162 9.41 -5.17 8.98
CA LYS A 162 9.18 -6.43 9.70
C LYS A 162 7.70 -6.86 9.74
N LEU A 163 6.83 -6.15 9.04
CA LEU A 163 5.43 -6.53 8.98
C LEU A 163 5.26 -7.87 8.24
N PRO A 164 4.32 -8.72 8.67
CA PRO A 164 4.00 -9.94 7.95
C PRO A 164 3.16 -9.62 6.71
N TRP A 165 3.04 -10.60 5.82
CA TRP A 165 2.00 -10.61 4.79
C TRP A 165 0.60 -10.55 5.44
N THR A 166 -0.39 -10.03 4.72
CA THR A 166 -1.80 -10.33 5.01
C THR A 166 -2.11 -11.79 4.73
N ASP A 167 -3.21 -12.32 5.30
CA ASP A 167 -3.58 -13.74 5.19
C ASP A 167 -3.62 -14.26 3.74
N ASP A 168 -3.98 -13.41 2.77
CA ASP A 168 -4.09 -13.77 1.36
C ASP A 168 -3.27 -12.86 0.41
N GLY A 169 -2.45 -11.94 0.94
CA GLY A 169 -1.68 -10.97 0.14
C GLY A 169 -0.64 -11.61 -0.77
N GLU A 170 0.01 -12.69 -0.33
CA GLU A 170 0.97 -13.43 -1.17
C GLU A 170 0.28 -14.02 -2.40
N ARG A 171 -0.93 -14.59 -2.22
CA ARG A 171 -1.75 -15.11 -3.32
C ARG A 171 -2.11 -13.99 -4.31
N LEU A 172 -2.54 -12.83 -3.83
CA LEU A 172 -2.84 -11.69 -4.70
C LEU A 172 -1.60 -11.31 -5.52
N TRP A 173 -0.45 -11.19 -4.87
CA TRP A 173 0.80 -10.80 -5.53
C TRP A 173 1.22 -11.79 -6.62
N GLU A 174 1.15 -13.10 -6.35
CA GLU A 174 1.45 -14.14 -7.34
C GLU A 174 0.56 -14.04 -8.58
N GLU A 175 -0.73 -13.72 -8.43
CA GLU A 175 -1.64 -13.51 -9.56
C GLU A 175 -1.32 -12.23 -10.33
N LEU A 176 -1.03 -11.12 -9.63
CA LEU A 176 -0.68 -9.86 -10.28
C LEU A 176 0.62 -9.95 -11.09
N LYS A 177 1.60 -10.73 -10.64
CA LYS A 177 2.87 -10.96 -11.36
C LYS A 177 2.68 -11.64 -12.73
N LYS A 178 1.60 -12.39 -12.92
CA LYS A 178 1.30 -13.09 -14.19
C LYS A 178 0.81 -12.15 -15.28
N HIS A 179 0.40 -10.94 -14.92
CA HIS A 179 -0.11 -9.97 -15.87
C HIS A 179 0.96 -9.56 -16.91
N SER A 180 0.49 -9.23 -18.12
CA SER A 180 1.37 -8.81 -19.25
C SER A 180 2.21 -7.55 -18.96
N THR A 181 1.85 -6.80 -17.92
CA THR A 181 2.64 -5.69 -17.38
C THR A 181 3.11 -6.02 -15.99
N THR A 182 4.36 -5.67 -15.70
CA THR A 182 4.88 -5.76 -14.34
C THR A 182 4.12 -4.75 -13.44
N PRO A 183 3.44 -5.22 -12.38
CA PRO A 183 2.76 -4.34 -11.43
C PRO A 183 3.79 -3.48 -10.68
N ASP A 184 3.40 -2.27 -10.32
CA ASP A 184 4.19 -1.43 -9.40
C ASP A 184 3.53 -1.42 -8.02
N ILE A 185 4.33 -1.23 -6.97
CA ILE A 185 3.83 -0.89 -5.64
C ILE A 185 3.62 0.63 -5.59
N LEU A 186 2.44 1.08 -5.16
CA LEU A 186 2.17 2.49 -4.89
C LEU A 186 1.72 2.65 -3.45
N THR A 187 2.63 3.07 -2.57
CA THR A 187 2.40 3.06 -1.13
C THR A 187 2.52 4.45 -0.51
N GLY A 188 1.60 4.73 0.42
CA GLY A 188 1.62 5.92 1.24
C GLY A 188 2.74 5.88 2.28
N VAL A 189 3.40 7.00 2.53
CA VAL A 189 4.38 7.13 3.61
C VAL A 189 3.94 8.15 4.68
N PRO A 190 4.18 7.87 5.98
CA PRO A 190 4.07 8.89 7.02
C PRO A 190 5.16 9.96 6.88
N MET A 191 5.08 10.99 7.73
CA MET A 191 6.09 12.07 7.78
C MET A 191 7.50 11.54 8.08
N THR A 192 7.63 10.39 8.73
CA THR A 192 8.93 9.80 9.06
C THR A 192 9.65 9.30 7.81
N ILE A 193 10.82 9.89 7.51
CA ILE A 193 11.62 9.55 6.32
C ILE A 193 12.00 8.06 6.25
N ARG A 194 12.28 7.44 7.41
CA ARG A 194 12.69 6.02 7.51
C ARG A 194 11.69 5.05 6.92
N SER A 195 10.40 5.37 6.96
CA SER A 195 9.32 4.52 6.43
C SER A 195 9.51 4.18 4.94
N ARG A 196 10.10 5.10 4.16
CA ARG A 196 10.39 4.88 2.73
C ARG A 196 11.35 3.71 2.53
N ALA A 197 12.48 3.76 3.24
CA ALA A 197 13.51 2.73 3.17
C ALA A 197 13.00 1.39 3.74
N GLU A 198 12.24 1.42 4.82
CA GLU A 198 11.68 0.22 5.44
C GLU A 198 10.67 -0.49 4.54
N LYS A 199 9.77 0.25 3.88
CA LYS A 199 8.82 -0.30 2.89
C LYS A 199 9.54 -0.87 1.67
N PHE A 200 10.54 -0.17 1.16
CA PHE A 200 11.37 -0.69 0.08
C PHE A 200 12.11 -1.98 0.48
N ALA A 201 12.65 -2.03 1.70
CA ALA A 201 13.32 -3.22 2.22
C ALA A 201 12.37 -4.41 2.36
N TRP A 202 11.12 -4.19 2.79
CA TRP A 202 10.07 -5.20 2.80
C TRP A 202 9.84 -5.75 1.38
N CYS A 203 9.58 -4.87 0.41
CA CYS A 203 9.32 -5.29 -0.97
C CYS A 203 10.50 -6.07 -1.57
N LYS A 204 11.74 -5.64 -1.27
CA LYS A 204 12.96 -6.32 -1.74
C LYS A 204 13.10 -7.73 -1.18
N ARG A 205 12.65 -7.97 0.05
CA ARG A 205 12.75 -9.27 0.71
C ARG A 205 11.66 -10.23 0.24
N GLU A 206 10.43 -9.73 0.11
CA GLU A 206 9.23 -10.57 0.04
C GLU A 206 8.71 -10.80 -1.38
N LEU A 207 8.81 -9.81 -2.29
CA LEU A 207 8.09 -9.88 -3.57
C LEU A 207 8.65 -10.91 -4.58
N GLY A 208 9.83 -11.49 -4.30
CA GLY A 208 10.46 -12.50 -5.16
C GLY A 208 10.83 -11.98 -6.57
N ILE A 209 10.95 -10.67 -6.75
CA ILE A 209 11.22 -10.00 -8.02
C ILE A 209 12.15 -8.81 -7.82
N SER A 210 12.86 -8.39 -8.87
CA SER A 210 13.71 -7.21 -8.81
C SER A 210 12.88 -5.96 -8.53
N VAL A 211 13.27 -5.18 -7.53
CA VAL A 211 12.59 -3.94 -7.13
C VAL A 211 13.47 -2.71 -7.34
N ASN A 212 12.82 -1.59 -7.64
CA ASN A 212 13.45 -0.28 -7.81
C ASN A 212 12.69 0.78 -6.99
N HIS A 213 13.37 1.50 -6.11
CA HIS A 213 12.74 2.53 -5.29
C HIS A 213 12.58 3.84 -6.06
N VAL A 214 11.39 4.44 -5.98
CA VAL A 214 11.09 5.77 -6.50
C VAL A 214 10.37 6.55 -5.40
N ASP A 215 10.96 7.65 -4.94
CA ASP A 215 10.33 8.50 -3.94
C ASP A 215 9.67 9.71 -4.61
N MET A 216 8.34 9.79 -4.49
CA MET A 216 7.49 10.87 -4.96
C MET A 216 6.93 11.73 -3.82
N ALA A 217 7.30 11.43 -2.57
CA ALA A 217 6.79 12.13 -1.38
C ALA A 217 7.60 13.41 -1.10
N GLY A 218 7.32 14.44 -1.91
CA GLY A 218 7.97 15.76 -1.90
C GLY A 218 7.74 16.61 -0.67
N LYS A 219 8.46 17.73 -0.58
CA LYS A 219 8.32 18.68 0.54
C LYS A 219 6.92 19.29 0.54
N LYS A 220 6.44 19.74 1.70
CA LYS A 220 5.09 20.36 1.85
C LYS A 220 3.95 19.52 1.26
N SER A 221 4.08 18.19 1.29
CA SER A 221 3.10 17.27 0.69
C SER A 221 2.93 17.40 -0.83
N THR A 222 3.96 17.81 -1.59
CA THR A 222 3.93 17.78 -3.06
C THR A 222 4.15 16.37 -3.60
N HIS A 223 3.68 16.12 -4.83
CA HIS A 223 3.92 14.88 -5.56
C HIS A 223 4.99 15.12 -6.63
N GLU A 224 6.25 15.13 -6.20
CA GLU A 224 7.41 15.44 -7.04
C GLU A 224 8.47 14.36 -6.87
N LEU A 225 9.26 14.11 -7.92
CA LEU A 225 10.36 13.15 -7.84
C LEU A 225 11.41 13.65 -6.85
N VAL A 226 11.49 13.01 -5.69
CA VAL A 226 12.50 13.26 -4.65
C VAL A 226 13.76 12.46 -4.93
N SER A 227 13.61 11.17 -5.26
CA SER A 227 14.75 10.30 -5.55
C SER A 227 14.36 9.08 -6.40
N GLY A 228 15.36 8.45 -7.00
CA GLY A 228 15.19 7.28 -7.86
C GLY A 228 14.82 7.64 -9.30
N ARG A 229 14.65 6.61 -10.13
CA ARG A 229 14.20 6.73 -11.52
C ARG A 229 13.30 5.55 -11.84
N ARG A 230 12.14 5.79 -12.45
CA ARG A 230 11.23 4.72 -12.87
C ARG A 230 11.90 3.81 -13.88
N GLN A 231 11.77 2.51 -13.66
CA GLN A 231 12.15 1.48 -14.60
C GLN A 231 10.95 1.11 -15.45
N THR A 232 11.18 1.01 -16.77
CA THR A 232 10.19 0.56 -17.75
C THR A 232 10.47 -0.87 -18.24
N LYS A 233 11.59 -1.45 -17.79
CA LYS A 233 12.00 -2.81 -18.11
C LYS A 233 11.03 -3.81 -17.46
N MET A 234 10.53 -4.75 -18.27
CA MET A 234 9.76 -5.89 -17.76
C MET A 234 10.55 -6.68 -16.72
N GLY A 235 9.86 -7.14 -15.67
CA GLY A 235 10.46 -7.91 -14.58
C GLY A 235 11.13 -7.06 -13.49
N VAL A 236 10.96 -5.72 -13.54
CA VAL A 236 11.36 -4.81 -12.45
C VAL A 236 10.15 -4.07 -11.93
N VAL A 237 9.85 -4.24 -10.64
CA VAL A 237 8.76 -3.57 -9.93
C VAL A 237 9.27 -2.22 -9.42
N ASN A 238 8.59 -1.13 -9.76
CA ASN A 238 8.84 0.13 -9.06
C ASN A 238 8.09 0.12 -7.72
N VAL A 239 8.81 0.38 -6.64
CA VAL A 239 8.25 0.66 -5.33
C VAL A 239 8.16 2.17 -5.21
N ILE A 240 6.97 2.71 -5.42
CA ILE A 240 6.71 4.15 -5.46
C ILE A 240 6.19 4.58 -4.10
N THR A 241 6.99 5.35 -3.38
CA THR A 241 6.57 5.97 -2.10
C THR A 241 6.02 7.36 -2.37
N CYS A 242 4.80 7.65 -1.93
CA CYS A 242 4.20 8.98 -2.08
C CYS A 242 3.39 9.36 -0.83
N TRP A 243 2.92 10.61 -0.75
CA TRP A 243 1.92 10.97 0.26
C TRP A 243 0.60 10.27 -0.09
N SER A 244 -0.05 9.61 0.88
CA SER A 244 -1.26 8.79 0.61
C SER A 244 -2.33 9.57 -0.15
N LYS A 245 -2.59 10.82 0.23
CA LYS A 245 -3.57 11.70 -0.43
C LYS A 245 -3.21 12.04 -1.89
N ASN A 246 -1.94 11.90 -2.28
CA ASN A 246 -1.45 12.23 -3.62
C ASN A 246 -1.35 11.02 -4.54
N LYS A 247 -1.77 9.81 -4.11
CA LYS A 247 -1.75 8.62 -4.98
C LYS A 247 -2.42 8.88 -6.34
N HIS A 248 -3.52 9.62 -6.36
CA HIS A 248 -4.21 10.05 -7.58
C HIS A 248 -3.32 10.79 -8.61
N CYS A 249 -2.18 11.36 -8.22
CA CYS A 249 -1.23 11.95 -9.15
C CYS A 249 -0.58 10.93 -10.10
N GLU A 250 -0.61 9.65 -9.75
CA GLU A 250 -0.20 8.55 -10.62
C GLU A 250 -1.31 8.06 -11.53
N SER A 251 -2.54 8.54 -11.37
CA SER A 251 -3.70 8.06 -12.13
C SER A 251 -3.77 8.68 -13.53
N LYS A 252 -4.15 7.85 -14.51
CA LYS A 252 -4.52 8.22 -15.89
C LYS A 252 -5.34 7.08 -16.50
N ALA A 253 -5.80 7.26 -17.74
CA ALA A 253 -6.43 6.20 -18.51
C ALA A 253 -5.60 4.91 -18.50
N ASN A 254 -6.28 3.77 -18.31
CA ASN A 254 -5.70 2.42 -18.19
C ASN A 254 -4.77 2.20 -16.98
N HIS A 255 -4.78 3.10 -15.99
CA HIS A 255 -4.12 2.86 -14.70
C HIS A 255 -5.11 2.27 -13.70
N VAL A 256 -4.70 1.19 -13.03
CA VAL A 256 -5.50 0.50 -12.02
C VAL A 256 -4.82 0.66 -10.67
N LEU A 257 -5.56 1.09 -9.64
CA LEU A 257 -5.09 1.09 -8.26
C LEU A 257 -5.89 0.08 -7.44
N ILE A 258 -5.20 -0.86 -6.81
CA ILE A 258 -5.72 -1.79 -5.81
C ILE A 258 -5.32 -1.27 -4.44
N ASP A 259 -6.27 -0.89 -3.61
CA ASP A 259 -6.03 -0.19 -2.34
C ASP A 259 -7.17 -0.47 -1.35
N ASP A 260 -6.86 -0.61 -0.07
CA ASP A 260 -7.83 -0.86 1.00
C ASP A 260 -8.58 0.43 1.41
N ARG A 261 -8.09 1.61 1.02
CA ARG A 261 -8.65 2.89 1.45
C ARG A 261 -9.65 3.43 0.45
N LEU A 262 -10.92 3.06 0.63
CA LEU A 262 -12.04 3.52 -0.21
C LEU A 262 -12.08 5.05 -0.42
N SER A 263 -11.63 5.85 0.56
CA SER A 263 -11.55 7.31 0.45
C SER A 263 -10.69 7.85 -0.71
N LEU A 264 -9.82 7.01 -1.30
CA LEU A 264 -8.97 7.39 -2.44
C LEU A 264 -9.66 7.20 -3.79
N GLN A 265 -10.78 6.48 -3.83
CA GLN A 265 -11.48 6.10 -5.07
C GLN A 265 -11.80 7.30 -5.94
N GLN A 266 -12.54 8.27 -5.40
CA GLN A 266 -13.04 9.41 -6.17
C GLN A 266 -11.89 10.18 -6.84
N ALA A 267 -10.86 10.56 -6.08
CA ALA A 267 -9.73 11.33 -6.62
C ALA A 267 -8.94 10.53 -7.68
N TRP A 268 -8.86 9.20 -7.54
CA TRP A 268 -8.20 8.34 -8.52
C TRP A 268 -9.01 8.25 -9.83
N GLU A 269 -10.32 8.03 -9.72
CA GLU A 269 -11.24 7.88 -10.86
C GLU A 269 -11.47 9.20 -11.61
N GLU A 270 -11.50 10.34 -10.92
CA GLU A 270 -11.57 11.68 -11.54
C GLU A 270 -10.41 11.97 -12.50
N ARG A 271 -9.31 11.23 -12.39
CA ARG A 271 -8.16 11.31 -13.32
C ARG A 271 -8.20 10.25 -14.44
N GLY A 272 -9.30 9.50 -14.54
CA GLY A 272 -9.52 8.49 -15.57
C GLY A 272 -8.92 7.12 -15.26
N GLY A 273 -8.42 6.91 -14.04
CA GLY A 273 -7.97 5.60 -13.58
C GLY A 273 -9.12 4.72 -13.09
N ILE A 274 -8.83 3.43 -12.94
CA ILE A 274 -9.72 2.43 -12.37
C ILE A 274 -9.30 2.18 -10.93
N PHE A 275 -10.24 2.28 -9.99
CA PHE A 275 -9.99 1.94 -8.60
C PHE A 275 -10.62 0.57 -8.26
N ILE A 276 -9.88 -0.27 -7.54
CA ILE A 276 -10.33 -1.55 -7.00
C ILE A 276 -10.19 -1.48 -5.49
N HIS A 277 -11.32 -1.41 -4.79
CA HIS A 277 -11.32 -1.46 -3.33
C HIS A 277 -10.98 -2.87 -2.87
N HIS A 278 -9.82 -3.01 -2.25
CA HIS A 278 -9.35 -4.29 -1.74
C HIS A 278 -10.01 -4.61 -0.39
N THR A 279 -10.76 -5.70 -0.35
CA THR A 279 -11.31 -6.27 0.90
C THR A 279 -10.84 -7.70 1.13
N ASN A 280 -10.55 -8.42 0.04
CA ASN A 280 -9.85 -9.70 0.00
C ASN A 280 -9.37 -9.95 -1.43
N THR A 281 -8.51 -10.96 -1.58
CA THR A 281 -7.90 -11.35 -2.85
C THR A 281 -8.91 -11.84 -3.86
N GLU A 282 -9.89 -12.66 -3.47
CA GLU A 282 -10.84 -13.23 -4.42
C GLU A 282 -11.66 -12.14 -5.12
N ARG A 283 -12.24 -11.22 -4.34
CA ARG A 283 -13.01 -10.11 -4.88
C ARG A 283 -12.15 -9.18 -5.74
N THR A 284 -10.90 -8.95 -5.35
CA THR A 284 -9.95 -8.14 -6.13
C THR A 284 -9.71 -8.77 -7.50
N LEU A 285 -9.42 -10.08 -7.55
CA LEU A 285 -9.16 -10.79 -8.79
C LEU A 285 -10.40 -10.86 -9.69
N GLU A 286 -11.57 -11.09 -9.11
CA GLU A 286 -12.85 -11.03 -9.82
C GLU A 286 -13.05 -9.65 -10.48
N MET A 287 -12.92 -8.57 -9.72
CA MET A 287 -13.09 -7.20 -10.21
C MET A 287 -12.08 -6.81 -11.29
N LEU A 288 -10.86 -7.35 -11.22
CA LEU A 288 -9.84 -7.17 -12.26
C LEU A 288 -10.22 -7.90 -13.56
N ARG A 289 -10.75 -9.12 -13.47
CA ARG A 289 -11.23 -9.89 -14.64
C ARG A 289 -12.47 -9.26 -15.27
N GLU A 290 -13.44 -8.83 -14.46
CA GLU A 290 -14.65 -8.11 -14.92
C GLU A 290 -14.31 -6.87 -15.78
N ARG A 291 -13.19 -6.21 -15.47
CA ARG A 291 -12.71 -5.02 -16.19
C ARG A 291 -11.74 -5.33 -17.33
N GLY A 292 -11.48 -6.61 -17.61
CA GLY A 292 -10.53 -7.06 -18.62
C GLY A 292 -9.07 -6.72 -18.29
N VAL A 293 -8.76 -6.45 -17.01
CA VAL A 293 -7.39 -6.19 -16.55
C VAL A 293 -6.62 -7.50 -16.43
N LEU A 294 -7.25 -8.54 -15.90
CA LEU A 294 -6.70 -9.90 -15.90
C LEU A 294 -7.48 -10.77 -16.89
N GLU A 295 -6.79 -11.77 -17.44
CA GLU A 295 -7.43 -12.76 -18.30
C GLU A 295 -8.46 -13.58 -17.49
N SER A 296 -9.59 -13.89 -18.13
CA SER A 296 -10.57 -14.82 -17.59
C SER A 296 -9.93 -16.19 -17.40
N LYS A 297 -10.28 -16.89 -16.31
CA LYS A 297 -9.87 -18.29 -16.17
C LYS A 297 -10.42 -19.07 -17.37
N CYS A 298 -9.55 -19.79 -18.08
CA CYS A 298 -9.97 -20.84 -18.99
C CYS A 298 -10.79 -21.85 -18.18
N ASP A 299 -12.06 -22.05 -18.51
CA ASP A 299 -12.84 -23.17 -17.98
C ASP A 299 -12.30 -24.44 -18.63
N ASP A 300 -11.42 -25.16 -17.92
CA ASP A 300 -11.05 -26.53 -18.24
C ASP A 300 -12.21 -27.47 -17.84
N SER A 301 -13.33 -27.47 -18.59
CA SER A 301 -14.21 -28.64 -18.74
C SER A 301 -15.50 -28.35 -19.53
N VAL A 302 -15.51 -28.65 -20.83
CA VAL A 302 -16.62 -29.35 -21.48
C VAL A 302 -16.04 -30.24 -22.58
N THR A 303 -15.56 -31.43 -22.21
CA THR A 303 -15.48 -32.53 -23.18
C THR A 303 -16.90 -32.97 -23.49
N VAL A 304 -17.45 -32.48 -24.61
CA VAL A 304 -18.66 -33.05 -25.21
C VAL A 304 -18.28 -34.43 -25.72
N VAL A 305 -18.60 -35.47 -24.94
CA VAL A 305 -18.61 -36.85 -25.43
C VAL A 305 -19.79 -36.94 -26.39
N VAL A 306 -19.51 -36.91 -27.69
CA VAL A 306 -20.50 -37.20 -28.72
C VAL A 306 -20.62 -38.72 -28.79
N ASP A 307 -21.61 -39.28 -28.09
CA ASP A 307 -21.99 -40.68 -28.25
C ASP A 307 -22.50 -40.90 -29.69
N LYS A 308 -21.71 -41.61 -30.49
CA LYS A 308 -22.19 -42.22 -31.74
C LYS A 308 -22.97 -43.48 -31.37
N GLN A 309 -24.30 -43.40 -31.41
CA GLN A 309 -25.12 -44.60 -31.50
C GLN A 309 -25.03 -45.18 -32.92
N SER A 310 -24.73 -46.48 -32.96
CA SER A 310 -24.70 -47.34 -34.14
C SER A 310 -26.09 -47.86 -34.47
#